data_AF-A0A7V1HUD1-F1
#
_entry.id   AF-A0A7V1HUD1-F1
#
_cell.length_a   1.000
_cell.length_b   1.000
_cell.length_c   1.000
_cell.angle_alpha   90.00
_cell.angle_beta   90.00
_cell.angle_gamma   90.00
#
_symmetry.space_group_name_H-M   'P 1'
#
loop_
_entity.id
_entity.type
_entity.pdbx_description
1 polymer ?
#
loop_
_entity_poly.entity_id
_entity_poly.type
_entity_poly.pdbx_seq_one_letter_code
_entity_poly.pdbx_strand_id
1 'polypeptide(L)'
;EDDFHVSITFHGILPQGLPVTLDGNLLTEEMDISAPFRDENISPSGSLTKVRKSYRPMDTEIRPLSAERDLLPEERQIYELIATYEFSLDDDATVVVNPDISRIPDVWEQYESQLWMIHDKNRRLIVSRAGDKETVSLKKGDYTLRFHLRHDDPSMLEEVEDLPLTLDISLPHPVALKAYAMPDDARDDGPTLHNVKVAAGQVKHVYLAVPPADDLPDIVQEGDVLLGTMTLGARGADLIGSGVRPGGFPVVMTTAPAPLAEDDEPTAADDEADEDKTPEEKLAEEIRDVKIAALSELTGEDEKEAFDKLAAEILQDWPDYLPVLLAELKRADSDEEHADTEAITAAADRIINVIDQQELAAYFGVKAPEDEDAAARKEREEMEQRRDALTEALFRKSRALLVKALAEPEGENGQVSNEQEAEDNEKAEESAETKESPETDTEADSEAASEAGAETDAETDAESETETEDYRTSYEETVAQLRQWTDLTDDRYFELRFDEALLQEREGKALEIVNEQIEKDPLTREYYEKRIDLLRDMGLDFWAAYEKHWLLRRFPEDYPRF
;
A
#
# COMPACT_ATOMS: atom_id res chain seq x y z
N GLU A 1 -58.91 -6.85 -30.63
CA GLU A 1 -58.46 -5.50 -30.24
C GLU A 1 -58.56 -5.48 -28.74
N ASP A 2 -57.43 -5.50 -28.05
CA ASP A 2 -57.44 -5.38 -26.59
C ASP A 2 -57.48 -3.89 -26.26
N ASP A 3 -58.60 -3.45 -25.67
CA ASP A 3 -58.79 -2.08 -25.19
C ASP A 3 -58.05 -1.91 -23.86
N PHE A 4 -57.03 -1.06 -23.85
CA PHE A 4 -56.32 -0.66 -22.64
C PHE A 4 -56.87 0.66 -22.11
N HIS A 5 -57.22 0.68 -20.82
CA HIS A 5 -57.52 1.91 -20.09
C HIS A 5 -56.34 2.28 -19.19
N VAL A 6 -55.73 3.43 -19.44
CA VAL A 6 -54.60 3.96 -18.66
C VAL A 6 -55.04 5.21 -17.91
N SER A 7 -54.79 5.24 -16.60
CA SER A 7 -54.95 6.41 -15.74
C SER A 7 -53.58 6.83 -15.21
N ILE A 8 -53.30 8.13 -15.25
CA ILE A 8 -52.04 8.72 -14.75
C ILE A 8 -52.39 9.66 -13.61
N THR A 9 -51.77 9.44 -12.44
CA THR A 9 -51.91 10.31 -11.26
C THR A 9 -50.55 10.87 -10.88
N PHE A 10 -50.46 12.20 -10.73
CA PHE A 10 -49.25 12.88 -10.32
C PHE A 10 -49.19 13.00 -8.80
N HIS A 11 -48.06 12.56 -8.24
CA HIS A 11 -47.67 12.68 -6.84
C HIS A 11 -46.31 13.38 -6.80
N GLY A 12 -46.00 14.07 -5.70
CA GLY A 12 -44.72 14.74 -5.59
C GLY A 12 -44.52 15.45 -4.27
N ILE A 13 -43.34 15.26 -3.71
CA ILE A 13 -42.79 16.05 -2.59
C ILE A 13 -41.48 16.62 -3.09
N LEU A 14 -41.36 17.94 -3.08
CA LEU A 14 -40.20 18.64 -3.63
C LEU A 14 -39.49 19.41 -2.51
N PRO A 15 -38.18 19.19 -2.31
CA PRO A 15 -37.37 20.09 -1.49
C PRO A 15 -37.17 21.42 -2.23
N GLN A 16 -37.10 22.51 -1.47
CA GLN A 16 -36.64 23.80 -1.97
C GLN A 16 -35.12 23.83 -1.94
N GLY A 17 -34.51 24.08 -3.10
CA GLY A 17 -33.06 23.96 -3.27
C GLY A 17 -32.64 22.52 -3.60
N LEU A 18 -31.89 22.37 -4.69
CA LEU A 18 -31.24 21.12 -5.07
C LEU A 18 -29.80 21.42 -5.51
N PRO A 19 -28.82 20.59 -5.13
CA PRO A 19 -28.93 19.46 -4.19
C PRO A 19 -29.31 19.89 -2.78
N VAL A 20 -29.74 18.95 -1.94
CA VAL A 20 -29.88 19.20 -0.49
C VAL A 20 -28.47 19.37 0.06
N THR A 21 -28.15 20.52 0.62
CA THR A 21 -26.80 20.86 1.09
C THR A 21 -26.73 20.80 2.62
N LEU A 22 -25.69 20.17 3.14
CA LEU A 22 -25.33 20.20 4.57
C LEU A 22 -23.97 20.89 4.71
N ASP A 23 -23.87 21.87 5.59
CA ASP A 23 -22.59 22.43 6.00
C ASP A 23 -22.09 21.70 7.24
N GLY A 24 -20.95 20.99 7.13
CA GLY A 24 -20.30 20.30 8.24
C GLY A 24 -19.96 21.19 9.43
N ASN A 25 -19.92 22.52 9.25
CA ASN A 25 -19.67 23.48 10.33
C ASN A 25 -20.93 23.80 11.17
N LEU A 26 -22.09 23.30 10.78
CA LEU A 26 -23.35 23.49 11.48
C LEU A 26 -23.78 22.20 12.18
N LEU A 27 -24.57 22.34 13.25
CA LEU A 27 -25.17 21.18 13.93
C LEU A 27 -26.45 20.70 13.21
N THR A 28 -27.16 21.64 12.59
CA THR A 28 -28.46 21.40 11.97
C THR A 28 -28.64 22.27 10.74
N GLU A 29 -29.28 21.72 9.71
CA GLU A 29 -29.61 22.43 8.48
C GLU A 29 -31.12 22.44 8.20
N GLU A 30 -31.64 23.55 7.69
CA GLU A 30 -33.06 23.71 7.39
C GLU A 30 -33.34 23.38 5.93
N MET A 31 -34.34 22.53 5.69
CA MET A 31 -34.83 22.16 4.37
C MET A 31 -36.35 22.31 4.30
N ASP A 32 -36.81 23.21 3.45
CA ASP A 32 -38.22 23.35 3.15
C ASP A 32 -38.67 22.32 2.12
N ILE A 33 -39.80 21.66 2.39
CA ILE A 33 -40.42 20.75 1.43
C ILE A 33 -41.85 21.17 1.13
N SER A 34 -42.32 20.88 -0.09
CA SER A 34 -43.68 21.20 -0.52
C SER A 34 -44.34 20.02 -1.24
N ALA A 35 -45.67 19.92 -1.08
CA ALA A 35 -46.50 18.95 -1.79
C ALA A 35 -47.36 19.69 -2.84
N PRO A 36 -46.86 19.94 -4.06
CA PRO A 36 -47.49 20.86 -5.02
C PRO A 36 -48.85 20.41 -5.55
N PHE A 37 -49.14 19.11 -5.56
CA PHE A 37 -50.31 18.58 -6.28
C PHE A 37 -51.44 18.11 -5.36
N ARG A 38 -51.09 17.40 -4.28
CA ARG A 38 -52.04 16.68 -3.43
C ARG A 38 -51.53 16.64 -2.00
N ASP A 39 -52.38 16.17 -1.11
CA ASP A 39 -51.96 15.78 0.23
C ASP A 39 -51.00 14.59 0.12
N GLU A 40 -49.84 14.68 0.77
CA GLU A 40 -48.81 13.65 0.77
C GLU A 40 -48.35 13.36 2.19
N ASN A 41 -47.86 12.15 2.42
CA ASN A 41 -47.21 11.79 3.67
C ASN A 41 -45.68 11.81 3.48
N ILE A 42 -44.98 12.50 4.36
CA ILE A 42 -43.52 12.63 4.34
C ILE A 42 -42.90 11.67 5.37
N SER A 43 -41.82 11.02 4.97
CA SER A 43 -40.91 10.25 5.82
C SER A 43 -39.50 10.38 5.25
N PRO A 44 -38.80 11.51 5.52
CA PRO A 44 -37.47 11.71 4.98
C PRO A 44 -36.50 10.63 5.45
N SER A 45 -35.73 10.08 4.52
CA SER A 45 -34.74 9.04 4.78
C SER A 45 -33.66 9.09 3.72
N GLY A 46 -32.41 9.25 4.14
CA GLY A 46 -31.26 9.33 3.25
C GLY A 46 -29.97 8.94 3.93
N SER A 47 -28.91 8.83 3.13
CA SER A 47 -27.56 8.57 3.61
C SER A 47 -26.53 9.16 2.66
N LEU A 48 -25.37 9.49 3.21
CA LEU A 48 -24.14 9.77 2.48
C LEU A 48 -23.47 8.42 2.19
N THR A 49 -23.09 8.19 0.95
CA THR A 49 -22.59 6.88 0.48
C THR A 49 -21.24 6.98 -0.20
N LYS A 50 -20.78 8.18 -0.55
CA LYS A 50 -19.48 8.41 -1.17
C LYS A 50 -18.81 9.63 -0.58
N VAL A 51 -17.48 9.63 -0.59
CA VAL A 51 -16.65 10.83 -0.43
C VAL A 51 -16.11 11.23 -1.79
N ARG A 52 -16.15 12.51 -2.13
CA ARG A 52 -15.52 13.09 -3.30
C ARG A 52 -14.21 13.73 -2.87
N LYS A 53 -13.11 13.18 -3.38
CA LYS A 53 -11.76 13.76 -3.27
C LYS A 53 -11.41 14.49 -4.56
N SER A 54 -10.66 15.58 -4.46
CA SER A 54 -10.22 16.39 -5.60
C SER A 54 -8.71 16.39 -5.71
N TYR A 55 -8.21 16.14 -6.91
CA TYR A 55 -6.78 16.02 -7.22
C TYR A 55 -6.39 17.03 -8.29
N ARG A 56 -5.19 17.60 -8.15
CA ARG A 56 -4.49 18.30 -9.23
C ARG A 56 -3.50 17.33 -9.88
N PRO A 57 -3.12 17.54 -11.15
CA PRO A 57 -2.13 16.70 -11.78
C PRO A 57 -0.79 16.91 -11.09
N MET A 58 -0.05 15.83 -10.87
CA MET A 58 1.33 15.92 -10.38
C MET A 58 2.31 16.25 -11.50
N ASP A 59 1.98 15.79 -12.71
CA ASP A 59 2.76 16.03 -13.92
C ASP A 59 1.79 16.13 -15.11
N THR A 60 2.11 17.03 -16.04
CA THR A 60 1.36 17.21 -17.28
C THR A 60 2.33 17.37 -18.44
N GLU A 61 2.26 16.47 -19.41
CA GLU A 61 3.10 16.50 -20.61
C GLU A 61 2.25 16.91 -21.82
N ILE A 62 2.64 17.99 -22.52
CA ILE A 62 2.07 18.38 -23.82
C ILE A 62 3.12 18.15 -24.90
N ARG A 63 2.78 17.37 -25.94
CA ARG A 63 3.70 17.11 -27.05
C ARG A 63 3.00 16.84 -28.37
N PRO A 64 3.68 17.06 -29.52
CA PRO A 64 3.13 16.66 -30.82
C PRO A 64 3.10 15.14 -30.96
N LEU A 65 2.00 14.62 -31.51
CA LEU A 65 1.90 13.21 -31.91
C LEU A 65 2.65 12.92 -33.21
N SER A 66 2.77 11.64 -33.58
CA SER A 66 3.49 11.24 -34.79
C SER A 66 2.85 11.80 -36.06
N ALA A 67 3.62 12.54 -36.85
CA ALA A 67 3.17 13.07 -38.14
C ALA A 67 2.82 11.98 -39.17
N GLU A 68 3.25 10.72 -38.97
CA GLU A 68 2.90 9.60 -39.85
C GLU A 68 1.43 9.17 -39.70
N ARG A 69 0.86 9.34 -38.50
CA ARG A 69 -0.50 8.89 -38.15
C ARG A 69 -1.44 10.05 -37.82
N ASP A 70 -0.95 11.06 -37.10
CA ASP A 70 -1.72 12.11 -36.44
C ASP A 70 -1.45 13.50 -37.07
N LEU A 71 -1.33 13.54 -38.40
CA LEU A 71 -1.28 14.76 -39.19
C LEU A 71 -2.57 14.90 -40.00
N LEU A 72 -3.36 15.93 -39.69
CA LEU A 72 -4.58 16.25 -40.43
C LEU A 72 -4.24 16.91 -41.77
N PRO A 73 -5.20 16.97 -42.73
CA PRO A 73 -5.03 17.75 -43.95
C PRO A 73 -4.61 19.20 -43.65
N GLU A 74 -3.90 19.82 -44.60
CA GLU A 74 -3.39 21.19 -44.47
C GLU A 74 -2.29 21.36 -43.41
N GLU A 75 -1.51 20.29 -43.15
CA GLU A 75 -0.35 20.30 -42.23
C GLU A 75 -0.73 20.63 -40.77
N ARG A 76 -1.98 20.35 -40.38
CA ARG A 76 -2.46 20.53 -39.00
C ARG A 76 -1.99 19.35 -38.14
N GLN A 77 -0.96 19.61 -37.33
CA GLN A 77 -0.39 18.65 -36.39
C GLN A 77 -1.32 18.45 -35.19
N ILE A 78 -1.61 17.20 -34.81
CA ILE A 78 -2.33 16.91 -33.56
C ILE A 78 -1.32 16.84 -32.41
N TYR A 79 -1.68 17.45 -31.29
CA TYR A 79 -0.95 17.40 -30.03
C TYR A 79 -1.72 16.54 -29.02
N GLU A 80 -0.99 15.94 -28.09
CA GLU A 80 -1.56 15.27 -26.92
C GLU A 80 -1.20 16.01 -25.64
N LEU A 81 -2.10 15.93 -24.68
CA LEU A 81 -1.85 16.25 -23.28
C LEU A 81 -2.06 14.99 -22.46
N ILE A 82 -1.08 14.63 -21.63
CA ILE A 82 -1.21 13.57 -20.64
C ILE A 82 -1.05 14.17 -19.25
N ALA A 83 -2.14 14.21 -18.50
CA ALA A 83 -2.15 14.62 -17.09
C ALA A 83 -2.10 13.38 -16.19
N THR A 84 -1.15 13.37 -15.24
CA THR A 84 -0.90 12.24 -14.34
C THR A 84 -1.31 12.60 -12.91
N TYR A 85 -2.11 11.73 -12.28
CA TYR A 85 -2.63 11.89 -10.94
C TYR A 85 -2.29 10.66 -10.12
N GLU A 86 -1.93 10.83 -8.85
CA GLU A 86 -1.73 9.74 -7.90
C GLU A 86 -2.75 9.80 -6.78
N PHE A 87 -3.20 8.63 -6.35
CA PHE A 87 -4.11 8.48 -5.23
C PHE A 87 -3.95 7.10 -4.59
N SER A 88 -4.26 7.02 -3.30
CA SER A 88 -4.21 5.79 -2.52
C SER A 88 -5.60 5.43 -1.99
N LEU A 89 -5.84 4.13 -1.84
CA LEU A 89 -7.05 3.59 -1.22
C LEU A 89 -6.65 2.72 -0.02
N ASP A 90 -7.18 3.05 1.16
CA ASP A 90 -6.94 2.30 2.39
C ASP A 90 -7.74 0.99 2.46
N ASP A 91 -8.84 0.92 1.69
CA ASP A 91 -9.76 -0.21 1.58
C ASP A 91 -10.17 -0.45 0.12
N ASP A 92 -10.67 -1.66 -0.16
CA ASP A 92 -11.34 -1.97 -1.42
C ASP A 92 -12.55 -1.04 -1.63
N ALA A 93 -12.58 -0.33 -2.76
CA ALA A 93 -13.59 0.69 -3.01
C ALA A 93 -14.08 0.73 -4.46
N THR A 94 -15.32 1.18 -4.62
CA THR A 94 -15.86 1.58 -5.93
C THR A 94 -15.60 3.06 -6.15
N VAL A 95 -14.84 3.38 -7.19
CA VAL A 95 -14.41 4.72 -7.55
C VAL A 95 -15.13 5.16 -8.81
N VAL A 96 -15.71 6.36 -8.79
CA VAL A 96 -16.22 7.04 -9.99
C VAL A 96 -15.24 8.12 -10.41
N VAL A 97 -14.72 8.00 -11.62
CA VAL A 97 -13.70 8.91 -12.15
C VAL A 97 -14.37 10.05 -12.90
N ASN A 98 -14.05 11.28 -12.52
CA ASN A 98 -14.63 12.48 -13.12
C ASN A 98 -13.55 13.55 -13.38
N PRO A 99 -12.83 13.47 -14.52
CA PRO A 99 -12.00 14.58 -14.98
C PRO A 99 -12.91 15.79 -15.21
N ASP A 100 -12.55 16.96 -14.69
CA ASP A 100 -13.49 18.08 -14.64
C ASP A 100 -13.97 18.53 -16.03
N ILE A 101 -13.07 18.54 -17.02
CA ILE A 101 -13.38 18.90 -18.40
C ILE A 101 -14.39 17.95 -19.04
N SER A 102 -14.33 16.66 -18.70
CA SER A 102 -15.26 15.65 -19.22
C SER A 102 -16.70 15.86 -18.73
N ARG A 103 -16.91 16.70 -17.71
CA ARG A 103 -18.24 17.05 -17.18
C ARG A 103 -18.88 18.23 -17.91
N ILE A 104 -18.11 18.95 -18.73
CA ILE A 104 -18.60 20.09 -19.50
C ILE A 104 -19.42 19.58 -20.70
N PRO A 105 -20.63 20.12 -20.94
CA PRO A 105 -21.38 19.79 -22.15
C PRO A 105 -20.55 20.02 -23.42
N ASP A 106 -20.72 19.16 -24.42
CA ASP A 106 -20.11 19.27 -25.75
C ASP A 106 -18.57 19.15 -25.79
N VAL A 107 -17.92 18.73 -24.70
CA VAL A 107 -16.45 18.53 -24.67
C VAL A 107 -15.95 17.52 -25.71
N TRP A 108 -16.77 16.55 -26.10
CA TRP A 108 -16.48 15.60 -27.18
C TRP A 108 -16.45 16.22 -28.58
N GLU A 109 -17.03 17.41 -28.74
CA GLU A 109 -16.95 18.18 -29.99
C GLU A 109 -15.73 19.10 -30.02
N GLN A 110 -15.16 19.40 -28.84
CA GLN A 110 -14.01 20.28 -28.68
C GLN A 110 -12.69 19.52 -28.65
N TYR A 111 -12.64 18.38 -27.95
CA TYR A 111 -11.42 17.57 -27.82
C TYR A 111 -11.58 16.21 -28.49
N GLU A 112 -10.51 15.73 -29.11
CA GLU A 112 -10.51 14.48 -29.90
C GLU A 112 -10.22 13.22 -29.06
N SER A 113 -9.89 13.39 -27.79
CA SER A 113 -9.68 12.30 -26.82
C SER A 113 -10.10 12.75 -25.43
N GLN A 114 -10.63 11.80 -24.64
CA GLN A 114 -10.89 11.93 -23.21
C GLN A 114 -10.64 10.58 -22.52
N LEU A 115 -9.64 9.84 -23.01
CA LEU A 115 -9.28 8.54 -22.47
C LEU A 115 -8.57 8.72 -21.13
N TRP A 116 -8.77 7.77 -20.23
CA TRP A 116 -7.91 7.62 -19.07
C TRP A 116 -7.58 6.17 -18.81
N MET A 117 -6.48 5.97 -18.09
CA MET A 117 -5.95 4.68 -17.68
C MET A 117 -5.59 4.74 -16.20
N ILE A 118 -6.03 3.75 -15.41
CA ILE A 118 -5.61 3.56 -14.02
C ILE A 118 -4.60 2.42 -13.97
N HIS A 119 -3.49 2.67 -13.31
CA HIS A 119 -2.39 1.72 -13.10
C HIS A 119 -2.18 1.50 -11.61
N ASP A 120 -1.68 0.33 -11.23
CA ASP A 120 -1.17 0.09 -9.87
C ASP A 120 0.24 0.69 -9.68
N LYS A 121 0.79 0.56 -8.46
CA LYS A 121 2.16 0.99 -8.10
C LYS A 121 3.26 0.45 -9.03
N ASN A 122 3.02 -0.68 -9.71
CA ASN A 122 3.96 -1.31 -10.63
C ASN A 122 3.72 -0.92 -12.09
N ARG A 123 2.99 0.18 -12.35
CA ARG A 123 2.62 0.68 -13.69
C ARG A 123 1.76 -0.28 -14.50
N ARG A 124 1.25 -1.36 -13.90
CA ARG A 124 0.39 -2.30 -14.58
C ARG A 124 -0.98 -1.67 -14.79
N LEU A 125 -1.45 -1.69 -16.03
CA LEU A 125 -2.80 -1.24 -16.37
C LEU A 125 -3.86 -2.11 -15.71
N ILE A 126 -4.70 -1.47 -14.89
CA ILE A 126 -5.86 -2.08 -14.24
C ILE A 126 -7.10 -1.89 -15.10
N VAL A 127 -7.33 -0.67 -15.58
CA VAL A 127 -8.50 -0.33 -16.39
C VAL A 127 -8.24 0.87 -17.28
N SER A 128 -8.90 0.89 -18.45
CA SER A 128 -8.96 2.04 -19.34
C SER A 128 -10.41 2.32 -19.75
N ARG A 129 -10.80 3.59 -19.74
CA ARG A 129 -12.14 4.11 -20.07
C ARG A 129 -12.03 5.52 -20.66
N ALA A 130 -13.17 6.16 -20.92
CA ALA A 130 -13.22 7.51 -21.45
C ALA A 130 -14.37 8.31 -20.82
N GLY A 131 -14.19 9.63 -20.70
CA GLY A 131 -15.22 10.55 -20.19
C GLY A 131 -15.36 10.57 -18.66
N ASP A 132 -16.53 11.00 -18.18
CA ASP A 132 -16.89 11.11 -16.76
C ASP A 132 -17.89 10.03 -16.30
N LYS A 133 -18.13 9.92 -14.99
CA LYS A 133 -19.13 9.03 -14.36
C LYS A 133 -18.93 7.53 -14.58
N GLU A 134 -17.80 7.15 -15.14
CA GLU A 134 -17.38 5.77 -15.28
C GLU A 134 -16.99 5.20 -13.91
N THR A 135 -17.48 3.99 -13.62
CA THR A 135 -17.35 3.35 -12.31
C THR A 135 -16.38 2.18 -12.38
N VAL A 136 -15.43 2.12 -11.44
CA VAL A 136 -14.38 1.10 -11.35
C VAL A 136 -14.32 0.54 -9.94
N SER A 137 -14.22 -0.77 -9.79
CA SER A 137 -13.90 -1.40 -8.50
C SER A 137 -12.41 -1.60 -8.40
N LEU A 138 -11.80 -1.00 -7.38
CA LEU A 138 -10.36 -1.04 -7.11
C LEU A 138 -10.13 -1.68 -5.74
N LYS A 139 -9.01 -2.37 -5.60
CA LYS A 139 -8.58 -2.92 -4.31
C LYS A 139 -7.84 -1.85 -3.49
N LYS A 140 -7.61 -2.12 -2.20
CA LYS A 140 -6.63 -1.38 -1.40
C LYS A 140 -5.29 -1.26 -2.15
N GLY A 141 -4.67 -0.08 -2.12
CA GLY A 141 -3.34 0.17 -2.67
C GLY A 141 -3.19 1.54 -3.34
N ASP A 142 -2.00 1.76 -3.90
CA ASP A 142 -1.62 2.99 -4.59
C ASP A 142 -1.84 2.89 -6.09
N TYR A 143 -2.35 3.98 -6.67
CA TYR A 143 -2.73 4.04 -8.07
C TYR A 143 -2.25 5.31 -8.76
N THR A 144 -1.90 5.16 -10.04
CA THR A 144 -1.65 6.26 -10.96
C THR A 144 -2.74 6.32 -12.03
N LEU A 145 -3.49 7.42 -12.08
CA LEU A 145 -4.39 7.72 -13.20
C LEU A 145 -3.69 8.62 -14.21
N ARG A 146 -3.71 8.22 -15.49
CA ARG A 146 -3.26 9.06 -16.61
C ARG A 146 -4.47 9.44 -17.45
N PHE A 147 -4.72 10.73 -17.66
CA PHE A 147 -5.81 11.25 -18.49
C PHE A 147 -5.24 11.90 -19.75
N HIS A 148 -5.84 11.58 -20.89
CA HIS A 148 -5.32 11.90 -22.22
C HIS A 148 -6.33 12.70 -23.04
N LEU A 149 -5.93 13.91 -23.39
CA LEU A 149 -6.64 14.80 -24.31
C LEU A 149 -5.86 14.95 -25.61
N ARG A 150 -6.58 15.24 -26.70
CA ARG A 150 -6.01 15.53 -28.01
C ARG A 150 -6.66 16.76 -28.61
N HIS A 151 -5.84 17.61 -29.23
CA HIS A 151 -6.29 18.78 -29.95
C HIS A 151 -5.22 19.21 -30.97
N ASP A 152 -5.62 19.84 -32.08
CA ASP A 152 -4.67 20.33 -33.10
C ASP A 152 -4.23 21.79 -32.89
N ASP A 153 -4.95 22.53 -32.06
CA ASP A 153 -4.50 23.80 -31.46
C ASP A 153 -3.88 23.54 -30.07
N PRO A 154 -2.55 23.72 -29.90
CA PRO A 154 -1.88 23.46 -28.62
C PRO A 154 -2.34 24.39 -27.49
N SER A 155 -2.81 25.60 -27.80
CA SER A 155 -3.27 26.54 -26.76
C SER A 155 -4.50 26.03 -26.02
N MET A 156 -5.35 25.23 -26.68
CA MET A 156 -6.49 24.56 -26.01
C MET A 156 -6.03 23.53 -24.97
N LEU A 157 -4.88 22.89 -25.17
CA LEU A 157 -4.31 21.94 -24.21
C LEU A 157 -3.65 22.69 -23.04
N GLU A 158 -2.95 23.79 -23.33
CA GLU A 158 -2.32 24.65 -22.30
C GLU A 158 -3.36 25.22 -21.32
N GLU A 159 -4.57 25.57 -21.79
CA GLU A 159 -5.66 26.06 -20.92
C GLU A 159 -6.11 25.05 -19.84
N VAL A 160 -5.78 23.76 -20.03
CA VAL A 160 -6.23 22.66 -19.18
C VAL A 160 -5.06 21.86 -18.63
N GLU A 161 -3.87 22.46 -18.55
CA GLU A 161 -2.66 21.81 -18.00
C GLU A 161 -2.80 21.46 -16.51
N ASP A 162 -3.49 22.31 -15.75
CA ASP A 162 -3.76 22.16 -14.30
C ASP A 162 -5.11 21.47 -14.01
N LEU A 163 -5.62 20.67 -14.95
CA LEU A 163 -6.98 20.13 -14.91
C LEU A 163 -7.31 19.40 -13.60
N PRO A 164 -8.35 19.78 -12.86
CA PRO A 164 -8.79 19.01 -11.70
C PRO A 164 -9.38 17.65 -12.09
N LEU A 165 -9.08 16.64 -11.28
CA LEU A 165 -9.73 15.34 -11.29
C LEU A 165 -10.51 15.17 -10.00
N THR A 166 -11.77 14.75 -10.09
CA THR A 166 -12.55 14.35 -8.90
C THR A 166 -12.83 12.85 -8.92
N LEU A 167 -12.62 12.20 -7.78
CA LEU A 167 -12.93 10.79 -7.57
C LEU A 167 -14.05 10.67 -6.55
N ASP A 168 -15.18 10.07 -6.92
CA ASP A 168 -16.24 9.73 -5.95
C ASP A 168 -16.02 8.30 -5.46
N ILE A 169 -15.46 8.16 -4.26
CA ILE A 169 -15.06 6.91 -3.65
C ILE A 169 -16.19 6.45 -2.73
N SER A 170 -16.65 5.20 -2.87
CA SER A 170 -17.66 4.62 -1.98
C SER A 170 -17.16 4.55 -0.54
N LEU A 171 -17.99 4.98 0.41
CA LEU A 171 -17.71 4.80 1.83
C LEU A 171 -17.82 3.32 2.22
N PRO A 172 -16.99 2.82 3.15
CA PRO A 172 -17.14 1.46 3.69
C PRO A 172 -18.52 1.22 4.28
N HIS A 173 -19.05 2.22 5.00
CA HIS A 173 -20.37 2.22 5.61
C HIS A 173 -21.11 3.53 5.30
N PRO A 174 -22.37 3.49 4.84
CA PRO A 174 -23.15 4.69 4.62
C PRO A 174 -23.43 5.47 5.92
N VAL A 175 -23.25 6.79 5.89
CA VAL A 175 -23.60 7.68 7.02
C VAL A 175 -25.08 8.06 6.91
N ALA A 176 -25.88 7.64 7.88
CA ALA A 176 -27.34 7.86 7.87
C ALA A 176 -27.69 9.32 8.20
N LEU A 177 -28.64 9.89 7.45
CA LEU A 177 -29.16 11.24 7.68
C LEU A 177 -30.49 11.19 8.42
N LYS A 178 -30.60 11.95 9.50
CA LYS A 178 -31.80 12.05 10.33
C LYS A 178 -32.52 13.37 10.09
N ALA A 179 -33.84 13.32 9.98
CA ALA A 179 -34.70 14.48 9.73
C ALA A 179 -35.72 14.67 10.86
N TYR A 180 -35.98 15.93 11.23
CA TYR A 180 -36.72 16.31 12.42
C TYR A 180 -37.71 17.45 12.14
N ALA A 181 -38.72 17.57 13.01
CA ALA A 181 -39.77 18.58 12.89
C ALA A 181 -39.39 19.93 13.50
N MET A 182 -38.47 19.92 14.47
CA MET A 182 -38.00 21.09 15.22
C MET A 182 -36.46 21.11 15.25
N PRO A 183 -35.84 22.30 15.33
CA PRO A 183 -34.38 22.41 15.37
C PRO A 183 -33.78 21.85 16.66
N ASP A 184 -34.46 21.99 17.81
CA ASP A 184 -33.98 21.43 19.08
C ASP A 184 -33.91 19.90 19.04
N ASP A 185 -34.89 19.25 18.41
CA ASP A 185 -34.89 17.79 18.22
C ASP A 185 -33.73 17.36 17.30
N ALA A 186 -33.40 18.14 16.27
CA ALA A 186 -32.26 17.84 15.40
C ALA A 186 -30.91 18.00 16.15
N ARG A 187 -30.82 18.96 17.08
CA ARG A 187 -29.62 19.21 17.89
C ARG A 187 -29.42 18.17 18.99
N ASP A 188 -30.50 17.74 19.66
CA ASP A 188 -30.46 16.85 20.83
C ASP A 188 -30.74 15.37 20.51
N ASP A 189 -30.78 14.99 19.23
CA ASP A 189 -31.19 13.66 18.75
C ASP A 189 -32.57 13.21 19.29
N GLY A 190 -33.57 14.10 19.14
CA GLY A 190 -34.96 13.90 19.53
C GLY A 190 -35.76 12.98 18.57
N PRO A 191 -37.10 13.05 18.59
CA PRO A 191 -37.94 12.22 17.73
C PRO A 191 -37.85 12.61 16.25
N THR A 192 -37.45 11.67 15.40
CA THR A 192 -37.36 11.87 13.94
C THR A 192 -38.73 11.94 13.25
N LEU A 193 -38.78 12.61 12.10
CA LEU A 193 -39.97 12.73 11.26
C LEU A 193 -40.32 11.40 10.61
N HIS A 194 -41.50 10.89 10.92
CA HIS A 194 -42.03 9.68 10.30
C HIS A 194 -43.52 9.82 9.99
N ASN A 195 -43.88 9.60 8.72
CA ASN A 195 -45.25 9.54 8.20
C ASN A 195 -46.12 10.75 8.60
N VAL A 196 -45.61 11.96 8.33
CA VAL A 196 -46.29 13.22 8.63
C VAL A 196 -47.07 13.70 7.41
N LYS A 197 -48.34 14.08 7.59
CA LYS A 197 -49.16 14.57 6.48
C LYS A 197 -48.83 16.03 6.15
N VAL A 198 -48.62 16.32 4.88
CA VAL A 198 -48.46 17.67 4.31
C VAL A 198 -49.61 17.91 3.34
N ALA A 199 -50.34 19.01 3.51
CA ALA A 199 -51.47 19.34 2.66
C ALA A 199 -51.02 19.85 1.28
N ALA A 200 -51.86 19.68 0.26
CA ALA A 200 -51.61 20.22 -1.07
C ALA A 200 -51.29 21.74 -1.03
N GLY A 201 -50.16 22.14 -1.60
CA GLY A 201 -49.68 23.52 -1.64
C GLY A 201 -49.05 24.02 -0.33
N GLN A 202 -48.99 23.22 0.72
CA GLN A 202 -48.34 23.58 1.98
C GLN A 202 -46.82 23.42 1.87
N VAL A 203 -46.09 24.37 2.45
CA VAL A 203 -44.65 24.25 2.73
C VAL A 203 -44.47 23.76 4.16
N LYS A 204 -43.59 22.79 4.35
CA LYS A 204 -43.24 22.20 5.64
C LYS A 204 -41.74 22.35 5.86
N HIS A 205 -41.37 23.02 6.94
CA HIS A 205 -39.99 23.10 7.43
C HIS A 205 -39.56 21.73 7.99
N VAL A 206 -38.39 21.26 7.57
CA VAL A 206 -37.73 20.04 8.03
C VAL A 206 -36.30 20.41 8.42
N TYR A 207 -35.81 19.85 9.52
CA TYR A 207 -34.43 20.08 9.98
C TYR A 207 -33.64 18.79 9.83
N LEU A 208 -32.46 18.85 9.23
CA LEU A 208 -31.53 17.74 9.08
C LEU A 208 -30.44 17.88 10.14
N ALA A 209 -30.16 16.81 10.89
CA ALA A 209 -28.96 16.78 11.73
C ALA A 209 -27.73 16.60 10.83
N VAL A 210 -26.72 17.42 11.05
CA VAL A 210 -25.42 17.26 10.39
C VAL A 210 -24.64 16.20 11.17
N PRO A 211 -24.16 15.12 10.53
CA PRO A 211 -23.34 14.12 11.19
C PRO A 211 -22.09 14.75 11.81
N PRO A 212 -21.78 14.49 13.09
CA PRO A 212 -20.55 14.98 13.72
C PRO A 212 -19.31 14.32 13.09
N ALA A 213 -18.15 14.97 13.22
CA ALA A 213 -16.89 14.47 12.65
C ALA A 213 -16.54 13.05 13.12
N ASP A 214 -16.79 12.74 14.40
CA ASP A 214 -16.52 11.41 14.99
C ASP A 214 -17.39 10.29 14.38
N ASP A 215 -18.51 10.61 13.74
CA ASP A 215 -19.37 9.65 13.06
C ASP A 215 -18.99 9.46 11.57
N LEU A 216 -18.02 10.24 11.06
CA LEU A 216 -17.57 10.14 9.68
C LEU A 216 -16.47 9.07 9.55
N PRO A 217 -16.45 8.28 8.45
CA PRO A 217 -15.39 7.30 8.23
C PRO A 217 -14.01 7.95 8.01
N ASP A 218 -12.93 7.27 8.41
CA ASP A 218 -11.54 7.76 8.37
C ASP A 218 -11.06 8.25 6.99
N ILE A 219 -11.64 7.74 5.90
CA ILE A 219 -11.35 8.18 4.53
C ILE A 219 -11.72 9.66 4.28
N VAL A 220 -12.60 10.22 5.11
CA VAL A 220 -13.12 11.59 4.97
C VAL A 220 -12.16 12.57 5.63
N GLN A 221 -11.66 13.52 4.85
CA GLN A 221 -10.73 14.54 5.32
C GLN A 221 -11.31 15.95 5.18
N GLU A 222 -10.62 16.93 5.74
CA GLU A 222 -10.93 18.34 5.53
C GLU A 222 -10.93 18.70 4.05
N GLY A 223 -11.91 19.51 3.61
CA GLY A 223 -12.03 19.94 2.22
C GLY A 223 -12.69 18.92 1.30
N ASP A 224 -12.91 17.68 1.76
CA ASP A 224 -13.68 16.69 1.02
C ASP A 224 -15.18 17.03 0.98
N VAL A 225 -15.88 16.39 0.04
CA VAL A 225 -17.33 16.52 -0.11
C VAL A 225 -18.01 15.16 -0.03
N LEU A 226 -18.90 14.97 0.93
CA LEU A 226 -19.71 13.78 1.04
C LEU A 226 -20.92 13.86 0.11
N LEU A 227 -21.22 12.75 -0.58
CA LEU A 227 -22.30 12.64 -1.54
C LEU A 227 -23.27 11.54 -1.12
N GLY A 228 -24.56 11.83 -1.26
CA GLY A 228 -25.61 10.93 -0.84
C GLY A 228 -26.90 11.13 -1.61
N THR A 229 -27.92 10.39 -1.17
CA THR A 229 -29.28 10.58 -1.66
C THR A 229 -30.28 10.50 -0.52
N MET A 230 -31.38 11.23 -0.65
CA MET A 230 -32.48 11.22 0.32
C MET A 230 -33.83 11.11 -0.38
N THR A 231 -34.70 10.24 0.13
CA THR A 231 -36.11 10.17 -0.23
C THR A 231 -36.93 10.95 0.78
N LEU A 232 -38.04 11.58 0.35
CA LEU A 232 -38.88 12.40 1.23
C LEU A 232 -40.25 11.80 1.54
N GLY A 233 -40.76 10.93 0.66
CA GLY A 233 -42.11 10.37 0.78
C GLY A 233 -42.18 9.16 1.71
N ALA A 234 -43.33 9.00 2.38
CA ALA A 234 -43.65 7.78 3.08
C ALA A 234 -43.95 6.65 2.08
N ARG A 235 -43.42 5.45 2.34
CA ARG A 235 -43.81 4.26 1.58
C ARG A 235 -45.27 3.92 1.95
N GLY A 236 -46.18 4.11 1.00
CA GLY A 236 -47.62 3.86 1.19
C GLY A 236 -48.11 2.64 0.41
N ALA A 237 -49.03 1.86 0.99
CA ALA A 237 -49.71 0.75 0.32
C ALA A 237 -50.71 1.21 -0.77
N ASP A 238 -51.13 2.47 -0.71
CA ASP A 238 -52.11 3.07 -1.63
C ASP A 238 -51.50 3.54 -2.96
N LEU A 239 -50.17 3.47 -3.09
CA LEU A 239 -49.43 3.84 -4.29
C LEU A 239 -48.87 2.58 -4.97
N ILE A 240 -48.98 2.51 -6.29
CA ILE A 240 -48.35 1.45 -7.08
C ILE A 240 -46.85 1.77 -7.16
N GLY A 241 -46.01 0.91 -6.58
CA GLY A 241 -44.55 1.08 -6.55
C GLY A 241 -44.02 1.50 -5.17
N SER A 242 -42.83 2.09 -5.13
CA SER A 242 -42.14 2.43 -3.88
C SER A 242 -42.70 3.67 -3.17
N GLY A 243 -43.56 4.45 -3.82
CA GLY A 243 -44.14 5.69 -3.27
C GLY A 243 -43.12 6.83 -3.06
N VAL A 244 -41.88 6.66 -3.53
CA VAL A 244 -40.79 7.63 -3.42
C VAL A 244 -40.14 7.87 -4.78
N ARG A 245 -39.48 9.02 -4.95
CA ARG A 245 -38.71 9.34 -6.15
C ARG A 245 -37.64 8.26 -6.38
N PRO A 246 -37.61 7.57 -7.52
CA PRO A 246 -36.51 6.65 -7.86
C PRO A 246 -35.17 7.37 -7.82
N GLY A 247 -34.18 6.78 -7.15
CA GLY A 247 -32.86 7.38 -6.95
C GLY A 247 -32.80 8.53 -5.91
N GLY A 248 -33.92 8.91 -5.31
CA GLY A 248 -33.95 9.98 -4.29
C GLY A 248 -33.57 11.36 -4.85
N PHE A 249 -33.37 12.32 -3.95
CA PHE A 249 -32.80 13.64 -4.22
C PHE A 249 -31.32 13.64 -3.82
N PRO A 250 -30.42 14.25 -4.61
CA PRO A 250 -29.01 14.32 -4.28
C PRO A 250 -28.80 15.12 -2.99
N VAL A 251 -27.96 14.59 -2.12
CA VAL A 251 -27.48 15.26 -0.91
C VAL A 251 -25.99 15.48 -1.05
N VAL A 252 -25.53 16.68 -0.67
CA VAL A 252 -24.12 17.07 -0.66
C VAL A 252 -23.79 17.64 0.71
N MET A 253 -22.72 17.18 1.33
CA MET A 253 -22.23 17.69 2.59
C MET A 253 -20.77 18.12 2.47
N THR A 254 -20.44 19.33 2.91
CA THR A 254 -19.04 19.77 3.06
C THR A 254 -18.50 19.34 4.41
N THR A 255 -17.23 18.98 4.49
CA THR A 255 -16.59 18.63 5.77
C THR A 255 -16.25 19.88 6.59
N ALA A 256 -16.22 19.73 7.91
CA ALA A 256 -15.68 20.73 8.81
C ALA A 256 -14.13 20.66 8.82
N PRO A 257 -13.44 21.74 9.21
CA PRO A 257 -12.03 21.67 9.57
C PRO A 257 -11.83 20.63 10.68
N ALA A 258 -10.70 19.93 10.69
CA ALA A 258 -10.39 19.04 11.79
C ALA A 258 -10.25 19.89 13.05
N PRO A 259 -10.57 19.32 14.22
CA PRO A 259 -10.12 19.92 15.46
C PRO A 259 -8.62 20.18 15.36
N LEU A 260 -8.16 21.31 15.91
CA LEU A 260 -6.73 21.52 16.08
C LEU A 260 -6.19 20.29 16.79
N ALA A 261 -5.18 19.64 16.21
CA ALA A 261 -4.45 18.62 16.92
C ALA A 261 -4.09 19.22 18.28
N GLU A 262 -4.58 18.62 19.36
CA GLU A 262 -3.92 18.84 20.64
C GLU A 262 -2.50 18.37 20.37
N ASP A 263 -1.54 19.29 20.34
CA ASP A 263 -0.13 18.92 20.46
C ASP A 263 -0.09 17.85 21.56
N ASP A 264 0.62 16.73 21.36
CA ASP A 264 0.77 15.69 22.38
C ASP A 264 1.25 16.38 23.67
N GLU A 265 0.31 16.81 24.52
CA GLU A 265 0.65 17.45 25.77
C GLU A 265 1.32 16.34 26.57
N PRO A 266 2.53 16.58 27.09
CA PRO A 266 3.24 15.58 27.86
C PRO A 266 2.28 15.00 28.90
N THR A 267 2.21 13.68 28.97
CA THR A 267 1.29 13.06 29.90
C THR A 267 1.69 13.45 31.33
N ALA A 268 0.76 13.42 32.29
CA ALA A 268 1.09 13.72 33.69
C ALA A 268 2.24 12.85 34.25
N ALA A 269 2.53 11.69 33.65
CA ALA A 269 3.71 10.87 34.00
C ALA A 269 4.99 11.33 33.29
N ASP A 270 4.91 11.93 32.11
CA ASP A 270 6.05 12.62 31.51
C ASP A 270 6.40 13.83 32.37
N ASP A 271 5.43 14.65 32.76
CA ASP A 271 5.66 15.78 33.66
C ASP A 271 6.30 15.38 35.00
N GLU A 272 5.86 14.28 35.64
CA GLU A 272 6.49 13.80 36.89
C GLU A 272 7.89 13.20 36.68
N ALA A 273 8.16 12.51 35.57
CA ALA A 273 9.50 12.01 35.25
C ALA A 273 10.46 13.14 34.82
N ASP A 274 9.91 14.24 34.32
CA ASP A 274 10.65 15.41 33.84
C ASP A 274 10.81 16.50 34.92
N GLU A 275 10.04 16.46 36.03
CA GLU A 275 10.21 17.33 37.19
C GLU A 275 11.51 17.05 37.98
N ASP A 276 12.00 15.79 37.94
CA ASP A 276 13.22 15.38 38.64
C ASP A 276 14.51 15.59 37.81
N LYS A 277 14.41 15.91 36.52
CA LYS A 277 15.57 16.14 35.63
C LYS A 277 16.01 17.60 35.63
N THR A 278 17.31 17.82 35.77
CA THR A 278 17.90 19.16 35.66
C THR A 278 17.76 19.70 34.22
N PRO A 279 17.73 21.04 34.02
CA PRO A 279 17.73 21.61 32.68
C PRO A 279 18.92 21.17 31.81
N GLU A 280 20.05 20.80 32.45
CA GLU A 280 21.24 20.28 31.77
C GLU A 280 21.03 18.85 31.26
N GLU A 281 20.31 17.99 32.00
CA GLU A 281 19.95 16.63 31.58
C GLU A 281 18.91 16.65 30.45
N LYS A 282 17.90 17.52 30.52
CA LYS A 282 16.92 17.69 29.43
C LYS A 282 17.59 18.15 28.13
N LEU A 283 18.49 19.14 28.22
CA LEU A 283 19.26 19.60 27.07
C LEU A 283 20.14 18.46 26.51
N ALA A 284 20.73 17.62 27.36
CA ALA A 284 21.53 16.49 26.91
C ALA A 284 20.70 15.42 26.20
N GLU A 285 19.46 15.16 26.65
CA GLU A 285 18.51 14.25 25.99
C GLU A 285 18.06 14.81 24.64
N GLU A 286 17.67 16.09 24.55
CA GLU A 286 17.32 16.72 23.26
C GLU A 286 18.49 16.69 22.26
N ILE A 287 19.72 16.99 22.72
CA ILE A 287 20.92 16.90 21.88
C ILE A 287 21.13 15.46 21.40
N ARG A 288 20.91 14.46 22.27
CA ARG A 288 21.02 13.05 21.90
C ARG A 288 19.98 12.69 20.85
N ASP A 289 18.74 13.08 21.04
CA ASP A 289 17.64 12.72 20.13
C ASP A 289 17.82 13.37 18.75
N VAL A 290 18.32 14.62 18.70
CA VAL A 290 18.74 15.28 17.45
C VAL A 290 19.91 14.53 16.79
N LYS A 291 20.89 14.06 17.57
CA LYS A 291 22.01 13.27 17.02
C LYS A 291 21.54 11.93 16.47
N ILE A 292 20.56 11.27 17.09
CA ILE A 292 19.97 10.02 16.57
C ILE A 292 19.21 10.28 15.28
N ALA A 293 18.39 11.34 15.24
CA ALA A 293 17.66 11.71 14.04
C ALA A 293 18.62 11.93 12.87
N ALA A 294 19.70 12.69 13.08
CA ALA A 294 20.75 12.86 12.09
C ALA A 294 21.44 11.54 11.71
N LEU A 295 21.69 10.66 12.69
CA LEU A 295 22.31 9.34 12.46
C LEU A 295 21.41 8.43 11.60
N SER A 296 20.09 8.53 11.75
CA SER A 296 19.13 7.76 10.94
C SER A 296 19.04 8.20 9.48
N GLU A 297 19.44 9.45 9.17
CA GLU A 297 19.47 9.97 7.80
C GLU A 297 20.76 9.59 7.05
N LEU A 298 21.85 9.27 7.77
CA LEU A 298 23.15 8.87 7.22
C LEU A 298 23.11 7.42 6.72
N THR A 299 22.52 7.22 5.54
CA THR A 299 22.26 5.89 4.95
C THR A 299 23.16 5.55 3.76
N GLY A 300 23.85 6.54 3.17
CA GLY A 300 24.71 6.31 2.01
C GLY A 300 26.02 5.59 2.35
N GLU A 301 26.60 4.86 1.38
CA GLU A 301 27.91 4.22 1.51
C GLU A 301 29.03 5.23 1.81
N ASP A 302 29.03 6.36 1.08
CA ASP A 302 29.99 7.47 1.25
C ASP A 302 29.90 8.15 2.64
N GLU A 303 28.83 7.87 3.39
CA GLU A 303 28.55 8.48 4.70
C GLU A 303 29.01 7.59 5.87
N LYS A 304 29.65 6.45 5.60
CA LYS A 304 30.07 5.48 6.62
C LYS A 304 30.95 6.08 7.70
N GLU A 305 31.98 6.83 7.32
CA GLU A 305 32.88 7.47 8.28
C GLU A 305 32.15 8.52 9.14
N ALA A 306 31.17 9.22 8.56
CA ALA A 306 30.37 10.21 9.29
C ALA A 306 29.42 9.53 10.28
N PHE A 307 28.78 8.43 9.86
CA PHE A 307 27.95 7.59 10.70
C PHE A 307 28.73 7.01 11.88
N ASP A 308 29.86 6.33 11.62
CA ASP A 308 30.67 5.67 12.63
C ASP A 308 31.18 6.67 13.68
N LYS A 309 31.56 7.88 13.24
CA LYS A 309 32.00 8.95 14.12
C LYS A 309 30.87 9.46 15.02
N LEU A 310 29.68 9.66 14.46
CA LEU A 310 28.53 10.15 15.21
C LEU A 310 28.01 9.09 16.20
N ALA A 311 27.96 7.82 15.77
CA ALA A 311 27.64 6.69 16.63
C ALA A 311 28.62 6.59 17.80
N ALA A 312 29.93 6.65 17.54
CA ALA A 312 30.95 6.63 18.57
C ALA A 312 30.86 7.81 19.55
N GLU A 313 30.50 9.01 19.06
CA GLU A 313 30.28 10.17 19.92
C GLU A 313 29.09 9.99 20.87
N ILE A 314 27.97 9.41 20.39
CA ILE A 314 26.81 9.12 21.25
C ILE A 314 27.14 8.00 22.25
N LEU A 315 27.76 6.92 21.79
CA LEU A 315 28.12 5.76 22.63
C LEU A 315 29.22 6.07 23.66
N GLN A 316 29.99 7.14 23.47
CA GLN A 316 30.94 7.61 24.48
C GLN A 316 30.24 8.02 25.79
N ASP A 317 29.10 8.70 25.65
CA ASP A 317 28.32 9.17 26.79
C ASP A 317 27.24 8.15 27.19
N TRP A 318 26.77 7.33 26.25
CA TRP A 318 25.68 6.35 26.44
C TRP A 318 26.03 4.98 25.81
N PRO A 319 26.89 4.16 26.45
CA PRO A 319 27.44 2.94 25.82
C PRO A 319 26.43 1.87 25.43
N ASP A 320 25.33 1.75 26.20
CA ASP A 320 24.32 0.70 26.05
C ASP A 320 23.03 1.21 25.39
N TYR A 321 23.12 2.32 24.65
CA TYR A 321 21.94 3.00 24.12
C TYR A 321 21.39 2.31 22.88
N LEU A 322 20.32 1.55 23.08
CA LEU A 322 19.71 0.66 22.08
C LEU A 322 19.41 1.31 20.72
N PRO A 323 18.90 2.55 20.61
CA PRO A 323 18.62 3.16 19.31
C PRO A 323 19.86 3.28 18.40
N VAL A 324 21.03 3.55 18.98
CA VAL A 324 22.29 3.62 18.20
C VAL A 324 22.76 2.23 17.80
N LEU A 325 22.70 1.26 18.71
CA LEU A 325 23.07 -0.12 18.40
C LEU A 325 22.18 -0.72 17.30
N LEU A 326 20.87 -0.42 17.34
CA LEU A 326 19.93 -0.81 16.29
C LEU A 326 20.24 -0.14 14.96
N ALA A 327 20.64 1.14 14.98
CA ALA A 327 21.05 1.83 13.76
C ALA A 327 22.34 1.26 13.17
N GLU A 328 23.33 0.92 14.00
CA GLU A 328 24.55 0.22 13.56
C GLU A 328 24.23 -1.14 12.94
N LEU A 329 23.35 -1.92 13.57
CA LEU A 329 22.89 -3.20 13.04
C LEU A 329 22.16 -3.03 11.71
N LYS A 330 21.29 -2.02 11.59
CA LYS A 330 20.56 -1.70 10.35
C LYS A 330 21.50 -1.37 9.21
N ARG A 331 22.53 -0.58 9.49
CA ARG A 331 23.55 -0.20 8.51
C ARG A 331 24.45 -1.36 8.11
N ALA A 332 24.76 -2.27 9.03
CA ALA A 332 25.54 -3.47 8.70
C ALA A 332 24.81 -4.41 7.71
N ASP A 333 23.47 -4.39 7.73
CA ASP A 333 22.58 -5.24 6.92
C ASP A 333 21.94 -4.46 5.75
N SER A 334 22.37 -3.23 5.46
CA SER A 334 21.83 -2.42 4.35
C SER A 334 22.55 -2.58 3.02
N ASP A 335 23.66 -3.34 2.98
CA ASP A 335 24.41 -3.66 1.76
C ASP A 335 23.85 -4.98 1.17
N GLU A 336 22.97 -4.87 0.17
CA GLU A 336 22.25 -6.02 -0.42
C GLU A 336 23.16 -6.92 -1.28
N GLU A 337 24.27 -6.41 -1.81
CA GLU A 337 25.17 -7.19 -2.66
C GLU A 337 26.25 -7.92 -1.85
N HIS A 338 26.72 -7.33 -0.74
CA HIS A 338 27.78 -7.89 0.10
C HIS A 338 27.56 -7.63 1.60
N ALA A 339 26.43 -8.09 2.14
CA ALA A 339 26.17 -8.06 3.57
C ALA A 339 27.32 -8.73 4.35
N ASP A 340 28.05 -7.94 5.14
CA ASP A 340 29.10 -8.44 6.03
C ASP A 340 28.43 -9.19 7.19
N THR A 341 28.22 -10.49 6.97
CA THR A 341 27.58 -11.40 7.93
C THR A 341 28.30 -11.43 9.29
N GLU A 342 29.60 -11.15 9.33
CA GLU A 342 30.36 -11.03 10.59
C GLU A 342 30.04 -9.72 11.32
N ALA A 343 29.99 -8.60 10.59
CA ALA A 343 29.57 -7.33 11.17
C ALA A 343 28.13 -7.38 11.69
N ILE A 344 27.20 -8.03 10.96
CA ILE A 344 25.80 -8.19 11.37
C ILE A 344 25.69 -9.03 12.64
N THR A 345 26.36 -10.18 12.69
CA THR A 345 26.35 -11.06 13.88
C THR A 345 26.97 -10.37 15.09
N ALA A 346 28.09 -9.65 14.92
CA ALA A 346 28.73 -8.89 15.99
C ALA A 346 27.86 -7.72 16.49
N ALA A 347 27.19 -6.98 15.60
CA ALA A 347 26.28 -5.90 15.97
C ALA A 347 25.04 -6.44 16.71
N ALA A 348 24.45 -7.54 16.23
CA ALA A 348 23.34 -8.19 16.90
C ALA A 348 23.72 -8.73 18.28
N ASP A 349 24.91 -9.33 18.42
CA ASP A 349 25.40 -9.81 19.71
C ASP A 349 25.59 -8.70 20.73
N ARG A 350 26.00 -7.49 20.32
CA ARG A 350 26.04 -6.34 21.23
C ARG A 350 24.66 -6.04 21.82
N ILE A 351 23.62 -6.01 20.99
CA ILE A 351 22.24 -5.77 21.44
C ILE A 351 21.76 -6.90 22.36
N ILE A 352 21.97 -8.16 21.96
CA ILE A 352 21.54 -9.34 22.72
C ILE A 352 22.21 -9.37 24.10
N ASN A 353 23.47 -8.95 24.20
CA ASN A 353 24.22 -8.91 25.46
C ASN A 353 23.83 -7.75 26.39
N VAL A 354 23.35 -6.63 25.82
CA VAL A 354 22.88 -5.46 26.59
C VAL A 354 21.51 -5.74 27.24
N ILE A 355 20.68 -6.55 26.60
CA ILE A 355 19.30 -6.81 27.06
C ILE A 355 19.24 -7.97 28.05
N ASP A 356 18.75 -7.71 29.27
CA ASP A 356 18.45 -8.78 30.23
C ASP A 356 17.17 -9.53 29.84
N GLN A 357 17.35 -10.67 29.18
CA GLN A 357 16.26 -11.53 28.74
C GLN A 357 15.46 -12.14 29.90
N GLN A 358 16.06 -12.34 31.08
CA GLN A 358 15.35 -12.91 32.23
C GLN A 358 14.41 -11.88 32.85
N GLU A 359 14.87 -10.63 32.97
CA GLU A 359 14.04 -9.50 33.39
C GLU A 359 12.86 -9.32 32.44
N LEU A 360 13.15 -9.27 31.14
CA LEU A 360 12.15 -9.08 30.09
C LEU A 360 11.09 -10.20 30.08
N ALA A 361 11.52 -11.46 30.24
CA ALA A 361 10.63 -12.61 30.28
C ALA A 361 9.79 -12.62 31.57
N ALA A 362 10.38 -12.21 32.70
CA ALA A 362 9.66 -12.08 33.96
C ALA A 362 8.58 -11.01 33.89
N TYR A 363 8.86 -9.88 33.21
CA TYR A 363 7.90 -8.79 33.01
C TYR A 363 6.69 -9.26 32.17
N PHE A 364 6.93 -9.76 30.95
CA PHE A 364 5.85 -10.20 30.05
C PHE A 364 5.16 -11.51 30.48
N GLY A 365 5.75 -12.26 31.41
CA GLY A 365 5.14 -13.46 32.00
C GLY A 365 3.99 -13.18 32.97
N VAL A 366 3.82 -11.92 33.40
CA VAL A 366 2.74 -11.50 34.31
C VAL A 366 1.65 -10.79 33.51
N LYS A 367 0.38 -11.10 33.80
CA LYS A 367 -0.76 -10.42 33.15
C LYS A 367 -0.79 -8.95 33.60
N ALA A 368 -0.74 -8.03 32.65
CA ALA A 368 -0.93 -6.61 32.90
C ALA A 368 -2.27 -6.34 33.62
N PRO A 369 -2.31 -5.42 34.60
CA PRO A 369 -3.54 -5.00 35.26
C PRO A 369 -4.49 -4.30 34.26
N GLU A 370 -5.80 -4.40 34.47
CA GLU A 370 -6.79 -3.78 33.55
C GLU A 370 -6.84 -2.24 33.68
N ASP A 371 -6.41 -1.70 34.83
CA ASP A 371 -6.33 -0.26 35.11
C ASP A 371 -4.86 0.14 35.32
N GLU A 372 -4.12 0.35 34.23
CA GLU A 372 -2.74 0.85 34.28
C GLU A 372 -2.69 2.36 34.47
N ASP A 373 -1.88 2.81 35.43
CA ASP A 373 -1.49 4.21 35.56
C ASP A 373 -0.43 4.58 34.51
N ALA A 374 -0.18 5.88 34.36
CA ALA A 374 0.68 6.40 33.30
C ALA A 374 2.17 5.98 33.47
N ALA A 375 2.63 5.74 34.70
CA ALA A 375 3.96 5.22 34.96
C ALA A 375 4.10 3.76 34.49
N ALA A 376 3.10 2.91 34.76
CA ALA A 376 3.08 1.53 34.29
C ALA A 376 3.01 1.42 32.76
N ARG A 377 2.32 2.36 32.07
CA ARG A 377 2.31 2.41 30.60
C ARG A 377 3.69 2.72 30.01
N LYS A 378 4.39 3.70 30.60
CA LYS A 378 5.74 4.07 30.18
C LYS A 378 6.74 2.94 30.38
N GLU A 379 6.70 2.28 31.54
CA GLU A 379 7.52 1.09 31.79
C GLU A 379 7.22 -0.03 30.78
N ARG A 380 5.94 -0.23 30.41
CA ARG A 380 5.57 -1.21 29.38
C ARG A 380 6.13 -0.83 28.02
N GLU A 381 6.02 0.43 27.60
CA GLU A 381 6.58 0.91 26.33
C GLU A 381 8.09 0.71 26.27
N GLU A 382 8.82 1.00 27.36
CA GLU A 382 10.26 0.73 27.45
C GLU A 382 10.57 -0.77 27.34
N MET A 383 9.80 -1.63 28.00
CA MET A 383 9.95 -3.09 27.91
C MET A 383 9.60 -3.62 26.52
N GLU A 384 8.58 -3.06 25.85
CA GLU A 384 8.22 -3.39 24.47
C GLU A 384 9.33 -2.98 23.49
N GLN A 385 9.91 -1.78 23.65
CA GLN A 385 11.08 -1.35 22.87
C GLN A 385 12.27 -2.28 23.04
N ARG A 386 12.57 -2.72 24.27
CA ARG A 386 13.63 -3.72 24.53
C ARG A 386 13.34 -5.05 23.87
N ARG A 387 12.11 -5.55 23.96
CA ARG A 387 11.69 -6.79 23.27
C ARG A 387 11.84 -6.64 21.75
N ASP A 388 11.38 -5.54 21.19
CA ASP A 388 11.42 -5.32 19.76
C ASP A 388 12.87 -5.20 19.25
N ALA A 389 13.74 -4.53 20.02
CA ALA A 389 15.19 -4.50 19.76
C ALA A 389 15.83 -5.91 19.81
N LEU A 390 15.49 -6.71 20.81
CA LEU A 390 15.99 -8.08 20.96
C LEU A 390 15.55 -8.96 19.78
N THR A 391 14.28 -8.87 19.40
CA THR A 391 13.72 -9.67 18.30
C THR A 391 14.30 -9.28 16.95
N GLU A 392 14.53 -7.99 16.72
CA GLU A 392 15.22 -7.51 15.52
C GLU A 392 16.67 -7.99 15.45
N ALA A 393 17.40 -7.94 16.57
CA ALA A 393 18.78 -8.44 16.66
C ALA A 393 18.87 -9.95 16.40
N LEU A 394 18.02 -10.74 17.07
CA LEU A 394 17.96 -12.19 16.87
C LEU A 394 17.58 -12.56 15.43
N PHE A 395 16.65 -11.82 14.82
CA PHE A 395 16.23 -12.02 13.43
C PHE A 395 17.35 -11.77 12.42
N ARG A 396 18.05 -10.63 12.51
CA ARG A 396 19.16 -10.34 11.59
C ARG A 396 20.34 -11.27 11.83
N LYS A 397 20.63 -11.62 13.09
CA LYS A 397 21.63 -12.65 13.42
C LYS A 397 21.28 -13.99 12.80
N SER A 398 20.02 -14.43 12.91
CA SER A 398 19.61 -15.72 12.32
C SER A 398 19.70 -15.71 10.80
N ARG A 399 19.34 -14.60 10.13
CA ARG A 399 19.55 -14.46 8.67
C ARG A 399 21.02 -14.55 8.29
N ALA A 400 21.90 -13.80 8.96
CA ALA A 400 23.33 -13.81 8.67
C ALA A 400 23.96 -15.21 8.86
N LEU A 401 23.59 -15.91 9.93
CA LEU A 401 24.05 -17.29 10.17
C LEU A 401 23.49 -18.28 9.14
N LEU A 402 22.25 -18.07 8.69
CA LEU A 402 21.61 -18.93 7.69
C LEU A 402 22.28 -18.81 6.32
N VAL A 403 22.64 -17.58 5.91
CA VAL A 403 23.43 -17.34 4.69
C VAL A 403 24.76 -18.10 4.75
N LYS A 404 25.49 -18.02 5.87
CA LYS A 404 26.73 -18.79 6.07
C LYS A 404 26.50 -20.31 6.06
N ALA A 405 25.38 -20.78 6.60
CA ALA A 405 25.03 -22.20 6.63
C ALA A 405 24.57 -22.77 5.27
N LEU A 406 24.14 -21.90 4.36
CA LEU A 406 23.72 -22.22 2.98
C LEU A 406 24.86 -22.08 1.96
N ALA A 407 25.93 -21.35 2.28
CA ALA A 407 27.09 -21.23 1.42
C ALA A 407 27.77 -22.60 1.23
N GLU A 408 27.93 -23.03 -0.02
CA GLU A 408 28.75 -24.21 -0.35
C GLU A 408 30.23 -23.89 -0.02
N PRO A 409 31.03 -24.88 0.45
CA PRO A 409 32.44 -24.64 0.75
C PRO A 409 33.15 -24.16 -0.52
N GLU A 410 33.81 -22.99 -0.42
CA GLU A 410 34.57 -22.41 -1.52
C GLU A 410 35.77 -23.32 -1.87
N GLY A 411 35.58 -24.23 -2.82
CA GLY A 411 36.67 -24.83 -3.55
C GLY A 411 37.26 -23.79 -4.50
N GLU A 412 38.44 -23.26 -4.19
CA GLU A 412 39.22 -22.41 -5.09
C GLU A 412 39.35 -23.05 -6.47
N ASN A 413 38.57 -22.59 -7.44
CA ASN A 413 38.92 -22.68 -8.85
C ASN A 413 38.63 -21.34 -9.51
N GLY A 414 39.70 -20.57 -9.67
CA GLY A 414 39.68 -19.21 -10.18
C GLY A 414 39.07 -19.07 -11.58
N GLN A 415 38.37 -17.93 -11.75
CA GLN A 415 38.22 -17.11 -12.95
C GLN A 415 38.53 -17.77 -14.31
N VAL A 416 37.49 -17.95 -15.13
CA VAL A 416 37.34 -17.20 -16.40
C VAL A 416 35.84 -17.04 -16.73
N SER A 417 35.23 -15.90 -16.39
CA SER A 417 34.02 -15.46 -17.09
C SER A 417 34.44 -14.87 -18.44
N ASN A 418 34.24 -15.64 -19.50
CA ASN A 418 34.42 -15.15 -20.85
C ASN A 418 33.13 -14.44 -21.28
N GLU A 419 33.06 -13.13 -21.07
CA GLU A 419 32.12 -12.24 -21.77
C GLU A 419 32.52 -12.16 -23.24
N GLN A 420 31.96 -13.02 -24.09
CA GLN A 420 31.70 -12.76 -25.50
C GLN A 420 31.07 -14.00 -26.13
N GLU A 421 29.76 -13.94 -26.41
CA GLU A 421 29.16 -14.39 -27.67
C GLU A 421 27.63 -14.20 -27.60
N ALA A 422 27.17 -13.02 -28.01
CA ALA A 422 25.79 -12.78 -28.41
C ALA A 422 25.75 -11.75 -29.54
N GLU A 423 26.32 -12.09 -30.68
CA GLU A 423 26.03 -11.46 -31.96
C GLU A 423 26.37 -12.44 -33.08
N ASP A 424 25.36 -13.19 -33.53
CA ASP A 424 25.12 -13.61 -34.93
C ASP A 424 24.28 -14.88 -34.95
N ASN A 425 22.96 -14.71 -34.98
CA ASN A 425 22.06 -15.72 -35.53
C ASN A 425 21.24 -15.09 -36.66
N GLU A 426 21.84 -14.99 -37.84
CA GLU A 426 21.10 -14.84 -39.08
C GLU A 426 21.47 -15.99 -40.03
N LYS A 427 20.44 -16.79 -40.38
CA LYS A 427 20.37 -17.78 -41.47
C LYS A 427 21.14 -19.09 -41.29
N ALA A 428 20.39 -20.17 -41.07
CA ALA A 428 20.01 -21.08 -42.17
C ALA A 428 19.22 -22.28 -41.65
N GLU A 429 17.90 -22.29 -41.85
CA GLU A 429 17.16 -23.52 -42.05
C GLU A 429 16.98 -23.72 -43.56
N GLU A 430 17.65 -24.69 -44.16
CA GLU A 430 17.02 -25.52 -45.18
C GLU A 430 17.80 -26.85 -45.40
N SER A 431 17.08 -27.95 -45.17
CA SER A 431 17.26 -29.28 -45.77
C SER A 431 18.52 -30.10 -45.45
N ALA A 432 18.35 -31.24 -44.77
CA ALA A 432 18.16 -32.54 -45.46
C ALA A 432 18.27 -33.72 -44.47
N GLU A 433 17.27 -34.60 -44.52
CA GLU A 433 17.28 -35.95 -43.96
C GLU A 433 18.44 -36.79 -44.52
N THR A 434 18.95 -37.76 -43.73
CA THR A 434 18.86 -39.22 -44.01
C THR A 434 19.98 -40.03 -43.32
N LYS A 435 19.56 -40.86 -42.36
CA LYS A 435 19.97 -42.25 -42.00
C LYS A 435 21.42 -42.69 -41.72
N GLU A 436 21.42 -43.64 -40.76
CA GLU A 436 22.19 -44.89 -40.64
C GLU A 436 23.50 -44.88 -39.84
N SER A 437 23.44 -45.59 -38.69
CA SER A 437 24.52 -46.18 -37.87
C SER A 437 25.27 -47.31 -38.63
N PRO A 438 26.20 -48.11 -38.03
CA PRO A 438 27.00 -48.02 -36.79
C PRO A 438 28.49 -48.45 -36.99
N GLU A 439 29.20 -48.75 -35.87
CA GLU A 439 30.44 -49.58 -35.74
C GLU A 439 31.79 -48.87 -36.09
N THR A 440 32.94 -49.06 -35.43
CA THR A 440 33.47 -49.96 -34.37
C THR A 440 34.87 -49.48 -33.97
N ASP A 441 35.34 -49.91 -32.78
CA ASP A 441 36.72 -50.21 -32.34
C ASP A 441 37.83 -49.13 -32.56
N THR A 442 38.74 -48.83 -31.64
CA THR A 442 39.63 -49.75 -30.91
C THR A 442 40.50 -48.97 -29.91
N GLU A 443 40.96 -49.71 -28.90
CA GLU A 443 41.92 -49.46 -27.82
C GLU A 443 43.21 -48.68 -28.17
N ALA A 444 43.76 -47.94 -27.19
CA ALA A 444 45.17 -48.10 -26.75
C ALA A 444 45.50 -47.28 -25.49
N ASP A 445 45.89 -48.04 -24.46
CA ASP A 445 46.69 -47.73 -23.27
C ASP A 445 47.63 -46.50 -23.30
N SER A 446 47.66 -45.78 -22.17
CA SER A 446 48.92 -45.58 -21.44
C SER A 446 48.67 -45.21 -19.97
N GLU A 447 48.98 -46.15 -19.07
CA GLU A 447 49.25 -45.89 -17.66
C GLU A 447 50.51 -45.00 -17.52
N ALA A 448 50.42 -43.94 -16.71
CA ALA A 448 51.55 -43.37 -16.00
C ALA A 448 51.06 -42.77 -14.69
N ALA A 449 51.45 -43.42 -13.59
CA ALA A 449 51.18 -43.01 -12.23
C ALA A 449 51.92 -41.70 -11.86
N SER A 450 51.21 -40.83 -11.14
CA SER A 450 51.82 -39.97 -10.11
C SER A 450 50.77 -39.71 -9.03
N GLU A 451 50.78 -40.57 -8.00
CA GLU A 451 50.29 -40.25 -6.67
C GLU A 451 51.18 -39.14 -6.08
N ALA A 452 50.61 -37.95 -5.91
CA ALA A 452 51.03 -36.94 -4.92
C ALA A 452 50.02 -35.78 -4.98
N GLY A 453 49.10 -35.71 -4.00
CA GLY A 453 48.18 -34.59 -3.87
C GLY A 453 46.90 -34.81 -3.04
N ALA A 454 46.64 -36.01 -2.52
CA ALA A 454 45.36 -36.33 -1.87
C ALA A 454 45.32 -36.15 -0.33
N GLU A 455 46.32 -35.49 0.27
CA GLU A 455 46.34 -35.27 1.74
C GLU A 455 46.10 -33.80 2.14
N THR A 456 46.05 -32.85 1.21
CA THR A 456 45.72 -31.44 1.52
C THR A 456 44.25 -31.13 1.31
N ASP A 457 43.61 -31.69 0.27
CA ASP A 457 42.22 -31.38 -0.07
C ASP A 457 41.23 -31.95 0.96
N ALA A 458 41.52 -33.13 1.53
CA ALA A 458 40.67 -33.76 2.54
C ALA A 458 40.72 -33.09 3.93
N GLU A 459 41.80 -32.36 4.26
CA GLU A 459 41.88 -31.57 5.50
C GLU A 459 41.10 -30.26 5.35
N THR A 460 41.18 -29.57 4.21
CA THR A 460 40.38 -28.37 3.92
C THR A 460 38.89 -28.67 3.75
N ASP A 461 38.53 -29.77 3.09
CA ASP A 461 37.13 -30.20 2.96
C ASP A 461 36.54 -30.53 4.35
N ALA A 462 37.30 -31.22 5.20
CA ALA A 462 36.86 -31.55 6.56
C ALA A 462 36.77 -30.30 7.47
N GLU A 463 37.67 -29.32 7.35
CA GLU A 463 37.57 -28.06 8.10
C GLU A 463 36.33 -27.25 7.67
N SER A 464 36.04 -27.16 6.36
CA SER A 464 34.87 -26.46 5.83
C SER A 464 33.53 -27.12 6.18
N GLU A 465 33.48 -28.46 6.19
CA GLU A 465 32.31 -29.22 6.67
C GLU A 465 32.08 -29.01 8.17
N THR A 466 33.14 -28.87 8.97
CA THR A 466 32.99 -28.59 10.41
C THR A 466 32.55 -27.17 10.72
N GLU A 467 32.99 -26.18 9.94
CA GLU A 467 32.54 -24.78 10.11
C GLU A 467 31.07 -24.61 9.71
N THR A 468 30.62 -25.24 8.62
CA THR A 468 29.22 -25.19 8.19
C THR A 468 28.27 -25.87 9.19
N GLU A 469 28.68 -26.97 9.84
CA GLU A 469 27.91 -27.58 10.94
C GLU A 469 27.82 -26.66 12.18
N ASP A 470 28.87 -25.90 12.48
CA ASP A 470 28.89 -24.95 13.60
C ASP A 470 27.94 -23.76 13.35
N TYR A 471 27.89 -23.24 12.12
CA TYR A 471 26.93 -22.21 11.72
C TYR A 471 25.49 -22.70 11.77
N ARG A 472 25.21 -23.93 11.34
CA ARG A 472 23.88 -24.55 11.44
C ARG A 472 23.42 -24.68 12.89
N THR A 473 24.31 -25.13 13.78
CA THR A 473 24.00 -25.24 15.22
C THR A 473 23.72 -23.87 15.83
N SER A 474 24.59 -22.89 15.55
CA SER A 474 24.44 -21.50 16.01
C SER A 474 23.15 -20.85 15.50
N TYR A 475 22.77 -21.15 14.26
CA TYR A 475 21.51 -20.73 13.66
C TYR A 475 20.30 -21.32 14.39
N GLU A 476 20.28 -22.64 14.61
CA GLU A 476 19.19 -23.32 15.31
C GLU A 476 18.97 -22.78 16.72
N GLU A 477 20.06 -22.53 17.46
CA GLU A 477 20.00 -21.92 18.79
C GLU A 477 19.44 -20.50 18.76
N THR A 478 19.87 -19.68 17.79
CA THR A 478 19.43 -18.28 17.65
C THR A 478 17.94 -18.22 17.28
N VAL A 479 17.48 -19.06 16.34
CA VAL A 479 16.06 -19.14 15.98
C VAL A 479 15.21 -19.70 17.12
N ALA A 480 15.73 -20.68 17.88
CA ALA A 480 15.04 -21.17 19.07
C ALA A 480 14.84 -20.09 20.13
N GLN A 481 15.77 -19.13 20.26
CA GLN A 481 15.59 -17.94 21.09
C GLN A 481 14.55 -16.99 20.49
N LEU A 482 14.62 -16.69 19.19
CA LEU A 482 13.66 -15.79 18.53
C LEU A 482 12.20 -16.28 18.66
N ARG A 483 11.98 -17.60 18.57
CA ARG A 483 10.66 -18.25 18.74
C ARG A 483 10.07 -18.09 20.15
N GLN A 484 10.87 -17.74 21.16
CA GLN A 484 10.37 -17.48 22.52
C GLN A 484 9.67 -16.12 22.63
N TRP A 485 10.03 -15.19 21.73
CA TRP A 485 9.59 -13.80 21.80
C TRP A 485 8.56 -13.43 20.73
N THR A 486 8.51 -14.18 19.62
CA THR A 486 7.69 -13.83 18.44
C THR A 486 7.09 -15.05 17.76
N ASP A 487 5.97 -14.84 17.07
CA ASP A 487 5.43 -15.80 16.12
C ASP A 487 6.09 -15.59 14.75
N LEU A 488 6.84 -16.58 14.30
CA LEU A 488 7.53 -16.54 13.00
C LEU A 488 6.58 -16.65 11.80
N THR A 489 5.28 -16.80 12.00
CA THR A 489 4.30 -16.81 10.89
C THR A 489 3.98 -15.43 10.32
N ASP A 490 4.45 -14.36 10.96
CA ASP A 490 4.36 -12.98 10.48
C ASP A 490 5.17 -12.77 9.19
N ASP A 491 4.69 -11.87 8.34
CA ASP A 491 5.27 -11.56 7.03
C ASP A 491 6.70 -11.01 7.15
N ARG A 492 7.05 -10.34 8.25
CA ARG A 492 8.42 -9.86 8.50
C ARG A 492 9.47 -10.98 8.56
N TYR A 493 9.04 -12.21 8.84
CA TYR A 493 9.92 -13.39 8.95
C TYR A 493 9.86 -14.28 7.71
N PHE A 494 9.25 -13.81 6.62
CA PHE A 494 9.14 -14.53 5.34
C PHE A 494 10.49 -15.08 4.86
N GLU A 495 11.50 -14.20 4.76
CA GLU A 495 12.85 -14.53 4.28
C GLU A 495 13.46 -15.67 5.10
N LEU A 496 13.46 -15.53 6.43
CA LEU A 496 13.98 -16.51 7.35
C LEU A 496 13.28 -17.88 7.19
N ARG A 497 11.95 -17.91 7.08
CA ARG A 497 11.17 -19.14 6.89
C ARG A 497 11.46 -19.80 5.53
N PHE A 498 11.57 -18.99 4.50
CA PHE A 498 11.83 -19.44 3.13
C PHE A 498 13.20 -20.11 3.06
N ASP A 499 14.24 -19.44 3.56
CA ASP A 499 15.60 -19.95 3.58
C ASP A 499 15.76 -21.15 4.53
N GLU A 500 15.06 -21.18 5.68
CA GLU A 500 15.04 -22.36 6.58
C GLU A 500 14.49 -23.60 5.86
N ALA A 501 13.46 -23.43 5.02
CA ALA A 501 12.90 -24.53 4.24
C ALA A 501 13.86 -25.03 3.16
N LEU A 502 14.64 -24.13 2.54
CA LEU A 502 15.70 -24.50 1.60
C LEU A 502 16.84 -25.24 2.29
N LEU A 503 17.30 -24.76 3.45
CA LEU A 503 18.34 -25.44 4.26
C LEU A 503 17.92 -26.87 4.64
N GLN A 504 16.63 -27.09 4.88
CA GLN A 504 16.08 -28.40 5.21
C GLN A 504 15.78 -29.27 3.98
N GLU A 505 16.16 -28.84 2.78
CA GLU A 505 15.86 -29.49 1.48
C GLU A 505 14.34 -29.73 1.27
N ARG A 506 13.51 -28.82 1.80
CA ARG A 506 12.04 -28.87 1.71
C ARG A 506 11.53 -27.85 0.70
N GLU A 507 11.96 -27.98 -0.55
CA GLU A 507 11.57 -27.10 -1.66
C GLU A 507 10.04 -26.94 -1.80
N GLY A 508 9.28 -28.03 -1.61
CA GLY A 508 7.82 -27.97 -1.63
C GLY A 508 7.22 -27.07 -0.53
N LYS A 509 7.88 -26.99 0.63
CA LYS A 509 7.48 -26.09 1.72
C LYS A 509 7.90 -24.64 1.42
N ALA A 510 9.10 -24.44 0.86
CA ALA A 510 9.54 -23.12 0.40
C ALA A 510 8.58 -22.56 -0.67
N LEU A 511 8.09 -23.42 -1.58
CA LEU A 511 7.12 -23.06 -2.61
C LEU A 511 5.75 -22.71 -2.00
N GLU A 512 5.32 -23.41 -0.96
CA GLU A 512 4.10 -23.06 -0.22
C GLU A 512 4.25 -21.67 0.44
N ILE A 513 5.38 -21.42 1.11
CA ILE A 513 5.67 -20.15 1.80
C ILE A 513 5.67 -18.96 0.83
N VAL A 514 6.34 -19.08 -0.33
CA VAL A 514 6.36 -17.99 -1.34
C VAL A 514 4.99 -17.77 -1.97
N ASN A 515 4.19 -18.81 -2.17
CA ASN A 515 2.83 -18.65 -2.68
C ASN A 515 1.92 -17.95 -1.66
N GLU A 516 2.00 -18.32 -0.37
CA GLU A 516 1.30 -17.61 0.71
C GLU A 516 1.66 -16.12 0.72
N GLN A 517 2.95 -15.80 0.57
CA GLN A 517 3.42 -14.41 0.57
C GLN A 517 2.92 -13.64 -0.66
N ILE A 518 2.94 -14.25 -1.85
CA ILE A 518 2.39 -13.66 -3.09
C ILE A 518 0.88 -13.42 -2.96
N GLU A 519 0.14 -14.27 -2.25
CA GLU A 519 -1.30 -14.04 -2.05
C GLU A 519 -1.58 -12.84 -1.13
N LYS A 520 -0.73 -12.62 -0.12
CA LYS A 520 -0.84 -11.47 0.80
C LYS A 520 -0.38 -10.16 0.15
N ASP A 521 0.79 -10.18 -0.50
CA ASP A 521 1.38 -9.03 -1.18
C ASP A 521 1.72 -9.36 -2.66
N PRO A 522 0.69 -9.36 -3.53
CA PRO A 522 0.85 -9.73 -4.93
C PRO A 522 1.59 -8.69 -5.77
N LEU A 523 1.92 -7.54 -5.20
CA LEU A 523 2.52 -6.41 -5.90
C LEU A 523 4.03 -6.29 -5.65
N THR A 524 4.64 -7.27 -5.00
CA THR A 524 6.09 -7.31 -4.76
C THR A 524 6.76 -8.27 -5.74
N ARG A 525 7.70 -7.73 -6.54
CA ARG A 525 8.32 -8.43 -7.66
C ARG A 525 9.22 -9.59 -7.23
N GLU A 526 10.00 -9.37 -6.18
CA GLU A 526 10.99 -10.30 -5.66
C GLU A 526 10.40 -11.67 -5.32
N TYR A 527 9.19 -11.72 -4.75
CA TYR A 527 8.54 -13.00 -4.42
C TYR A 527 8.29 -13.87 -5.66
N TYR A 528 7.96 -13.25 -6.79
CA TYR A 528 7.78 -13.98 -8.04
C TYR A 528 9.11 -14.44 -8.64
N GLU A 529 10.17 -13.65 -8.48
CA GLU A 529 11.53 -14.03 -8.91
C GLU A 529 12.03 -15.22 -8.09
N LYS A 530 11.90 -15.18 -6.76
CA LYS A 530 12.17 -16.33 -5.87
C LYS A 530 11.38 -17.57 -6.26
N ARG A 531 10.08 -17.42 -6.59
CA ARG A 531 9.27 -18.54 -7.09
C ARG A 531 9.78 -19.09 -8.42
N ILE A 532 10.21 -18.22 -9.34
CA ILE A 532 10.76 -18.64 -10.64
C ILE A 532 12.03 -19.46 -10.44
N ASP A 533 12.94 -18.99 -9.58
CA ASP A 533 14.21 -19.67 -9.34
C ASP A 533 13.99 -21.01 -8.63
N LEU A 534 13.15 -21.05 -7.59
CA LEU A 534 12.77 -22.31 -6.94
C LEU A 534 12.12 -23.32 -7.91
N LEU A 535 11.27 -22.86 -8.83
CA LEU A 535 10.68 -23.74 -9.85
C LEU A 535 11.75 -24.30 -10.81
N ARG A 536 12.82 -23.57 -11.11
CA ARG A 536 13.94 -24.09 -11.91
C ARG A 536 14.74 -25.12 -11.13
N ASP A 537 15.03 -24.87 -9.87
CA ASP A 537 15.78 -25.78 -9.00
C ASP A 537 15.07 -27.14 -8.86
N MET A 538 13.73 -27.10 -8.76
CA MET A 538 12.87 -28.29 -8.77
C MET A 538 12.77 -28.99 -10.15
N GLY A 539 13.40 -28.48 -11.21
CA GLY A 539 13.32 -29.00 -12.58
C GLY A 539 11.97 -28.75 -13.27
N LEU A 540 11.20 -27.76 -12.81
CA LEU A 540 9.88 -27.39 -13.34
C LEU A 540 9.97 -26.23 -14.34
N ASP A 541 10.87 -26.32 -15.32
CA ASP A 541 11.21 -25.25 -16.28
C ASP A 541 10.00 -24.67 -17.01
N PHE A 542 9.02 -25.50 -17.36
CA PHE A 542 7.80 -25.05 -18.02
C PHE A 542 7.03 -24.02 -17.16
N TRP A 543 6.94 -24.28 -15.85
CA TRP A 543 6.27 -23.38 -14.90
C TRP A 543 7.11 -22.14 -14.63
N ALA A 544 8.43 -22.26 -14.52
CA ALA A 544 9.33 -21.12 -14.38
C ALA A 544 9.23 -20.17 -15.60
N ALA A 545 9.20 -20.72 -16.82
CA ALA A 545 9.03 -19.94 -18.05
C ALA A 545 7.66 -19.26 -18.13
N TYR A 546 6.59 -19.98 -17.76
CA TYR A 546 5.24 -19.43 -17.66
C TYR A 546 5.18 -18.26 -16.67
N GLU A 547 5.82 -18.41 -15.52
CA GLU A 547 5.83 -17.39 -14.48
C GLU A 547 6.62 -16.15 -14.90
N LYS A 548 7.79 -16.34 -15.53
CA LYS A 548 8.58 -15.25 -16.13
C LYS A 548 7.78 -14.43 -17.15
N HIS A 549 6.95 -15.08 -17.96
CA HIS A 549 6.07 -14.39 -18.91
C HIS A 549 4.99 -13.54 -18.23
N TRP A 550 4.45 -14.01 -17.11
CA TRP A 550 3.50 -13.24 -16.32
C TRP A 550 4.15 -12.12 -15.52
N LEU A 551 5.38 -12.31 -15.06
CA LEU A 551 6.16 -11.27 -14.36
C LEU A 551 6.20 -9.99 -15.20
N LEU A 552 6.53 -10.09 -16.49
CA LEU A 552 6.57 -8.94 -17.42
C LEU A 552 5.23 -8.21 -17.57
N ARG A 553 4.10 -8.90 -17.33
CA ARG A 553 2.76 -8.30 -17.39
C ARG A 553 2.34 -7.69 -16.06
N ARG A 554 2.86 -8.21 -14.95
CA ARG A 554 2.59 -7.69 -13.60
C ARG A 554 3.46 -6.49 -13.28
N PHE A 555 4.68 -6.47 -13.82
CA PHE A 555 5.70 -5.46 -13.59
C PHE A 555 6.23 -4.92 -14.93
N PRO A 556 5.39 -4.22 -15.71
CA PRO A 556 5.87 -3.57 -16.93
C PRO A 556 6.91 -2.49 -16.61
N GLU A 557 7.90 -2.34 -17.48
CA GLU A 557 8.94 -1.31 -17.35
C GLU A 557 8.36 0.09 -17.47
N ASP A 558 7.44 0.28 -18.42
CA ASP A 558 6.78 1.56 -18.69
C ASP A 558 5.26 1.43 -18.67
N TYR A 559 4.60 2.57 -18.46
CA TYR A 559 3.16 2.67 -18.65
C TYR A 559 2.77 2.33 -20.10
N PRO A 560 1.65 1.62 -20.32
CA PRO A 560 1.09 1.46 -21.66
C PRO A 560 0.85 2.80 -22.37
N ARG A 561 1.02 2.80 -23.69
CA ARG A 561 0.78 3.96 -24.55
C ARG A 561 -0.73 4.18 -24.76
N PHE A 562 -1.11 5.43 -24.99
CA PHE A 562 -2.46 5.83 -25.40
C PHE A 562 -2.78 5.52 -26.86
#